data_AF-A0A954V051-F1
#
_entry.id   AF-A0A954V051-F1
#
_cell.length_a   1.000
_cell.length_b   1.000
_cell.length_c   1.000
_cell.angle_alpha   90.00
_cell.angle_beta   90.00
_cell.angle_gamma   90.00
#
_symmetry.space_group_name_H-M   'P 1'
#
loop_
_entity.id
_entity.type
_entity.pdbx_description
1 polymer ?
#
loop_
_entity_poly.entity_id
_entity_poly.type
_entity_poly.pdbx_seq_one_letter_code
_entity_poly.pdbx_strand_id
1 'polypeptide(L)'
;MPLVTTLGALVLSLNLLGCWCQSAHADERPPRPVRVDAVAQIDQFMRQQWSKQGIEPAQRCSDTEFVRRLMLDLSGRVPTLPELESFLADERPDKRQRLVDGLLTSEDYAQHFTDLFDTLLMGRTTDAIYRQRVEYGWRSYLESVFRENRRWDQVAAEILLARPDDSSKQGAVWFLYERNDKHQAIAESIAPAFFGIHIECAQCHDHMSVDEIKQAHYWGLVAFFN
;
A
#
# COMPACT_ATOMS: atom_id res chain seq x y z
N MET A 1 -51.74 19.23 -67.59
CA MET A 1 -50.87 20.39 -67.92
C MET A 1 -50.16 20.81 -66.63
N PRO A 2 -48.87 21.16 -66.68
CA PRO A 2 -47.71 20.32 -66.34
C PRO A 2 -46.98 20.84 -65.07
N LEU A 3 -46.05 20.13 -64.42
CA LEU A 3 -44.61 19.98 -64.71
C LEU A 3 -44.00 19.08 -63.59
N VAL A 4 -43.27 18.00 -63.89
CA VAL A 4 -41.78 17.88 -63.90
C VAL A 4 -41.16 18.38 -62.58
N THR A 5 -40.60 17.54 -61.70
CA THR A 5 -39.17 17.15 -61.74
C THR A 5 -38.82 15.93 -60.86
N THR A 6 -37.84 15.20 -61.37
CA THR A 6 -36.98 14.13 -60.82
C THR A 6 -36.15 14.46 -59.56
N LEU A 7 -35.75 13.39 -58.87
CA LEU A 7 -34.44 13.09 -58.23
C LEU A 7 -34.42 12.94 -56.69
N GLY A 8 -33.74 11.87 -56.28
CA GLY A 8 -32.91 11.90 -55.07
C GLY A 8 -33.25 10.85 -54.02
N ALA A 9 -32.77 9.63 -54.21
CA ALA A 9 -32.57 8.68 -53.13
C ALA A 9 -31.51 9.23 -52.16
N LEU A 10 -31.80 9.26 -50.86
CA LEU A 10 -30.78 9.10 -49.82
C LEU A 10 -31.44 8.58 -48.55
N VAL A 11 -31.37 7.26 -48.37
CA VAL A 11 -31.63 6.61 -47.08
C VAL A 11 -30.42 6.92 -46.20
N LEU A 12 -30.55 7.92 -45.32
CA LEU A 12 -29.62 8.11 -44.22
C LEU A 12 -29.97 7.09 -43.13
N SER A 13 -29.38 5.90 -43.22
CA SER A 13 -29.33 4.96 -42.11
C SER A 13 -28.39 5.52 -41.04
N LEU A 14 -28.98 6.17 -40.04
CA LEU A 14 -28.29 6.64 -38.84
C LEU A 14 -27.88 5.42 -38.00
N ASN A 15 -26.68 4.87 -38.24
CA ASN A 15 -26.07 3.89 -37.35
C ASN A 15 -25.63 4.61 -36.08
N LEU A 16 -26.53 4.70 -35.10
CA LEU A 16 -26.18 4.95 -33.71
C LEU A 16 -25.41 3.72 -33.20
N LEU A 17 -24.10 3.71 -33.45
CA LEU A 17 -23.15 2.92 -32.67
C LEU A 17 -23.23 3.43 -31.24
N GLY A 18 -24.13 2.83 -30.46
CA GLY A 18 -24.14 2.95 -29.02
C GLY A 18 -22.76 2.54 -28.54
N CYS A 19 -21.98 3.51 -28.09
CA CYS A 19 -20.77 3.28 -27.33
C CYS A 19 -21.23 2.66 -26.01
N TRP A 20 -21.25 1.33 -25.94
CA TRP A 20 -21.34 0.60 -24.69
C TRP A 20 -20.01 0.83 -23.96
N CYS A 21 -19.87 2.01 -23.37
CA CYS A 21 -18.94 2.19 -22.27
C CYS A 21 -19.56 1.37 -21.13
N GLN A 22 -19.18 0.09 -21.03
CA GLN A 22 -19.34 -0.63 -19.78
C GLN A 22 -18.54 0.16 -18.77
N SER A 23 -19.22 1.04 -18.04
CA SER A 23 -18.78 1.45 -16.72
C SER A 23 -18.40 0.16 -16.04
N ALA A 24 -17.11 0.01 -15.70
CA ALA A 24 -16.69 -1.04 -14.78
C ALA A 24 -17.61 -0.88 -13.58
N HIS A 25 -18.63 -1.74 -13.49
CA HIS A 25 -19.49 -1.78 -12.34
C HIS A 25 -18.52 -2.13 -11.21
N ALA A 26 -18.28 -1.16 -10.31
CA ALA A 26 -17.76 -1.43 -8.99
C ALA A 26 -18.86 -2.20 -8.23
N ASP A 27 -19.25 -3.35 -8.77
CA ASP A 27 -20.29 -4.20 -8.26
C ASP A 27 -19.67 -5.05 -7.17
N GLU A 28 -20.21 -4.85 -5.97
CA GLU A 28 -19.91 -5.56 -4.73
C GLU A 28 -18.47 -5.43 -4.23
N ARG A 29 -18.28 -4.59 -3.20
CA ARG A 29 -17.11 -4.67 -2.31
C ARG A 29 -16.94 -6.15 -1.93
N PRO A 30 -15.80 -6.79 -2.22
CA PRO A 30 -15.63 -8.21 -1.99
C PRO A 30 -16.01 -8.51 -0.53
N PRO A 31 -16.74 -9.62 -0.27
CA PRO A 31 -17.15 -9.97 1.07
C PRO A 31 -15.91 -9.94 1.96
N ARG A 32 -16.04 -9.31 3.14
CA ARG A 32 -14.97 -9.23 4.14
C ARG A 32 -14.36 -10.64 4.23
N PRO A 33 -13.04 -10.81 3.96
CA PRO A 33 -12.44 -12.12 4.02
C PRO A 33 -12.82 -12.74 5.37
N VAL A 34 -13.33 -13.97 5.32
CA VAL A 34 -13.57 -14.80 6.51
C VAL A 34 -12.35 -14.67 7.39
N ARG A 35 -12.52 -14.65 8.72
CA ARG A 35 -11.41 -14.57 9.68
C ARG A 35 -10.59 -15.86 9.58
N VAL A 36 -9.81 -15.98 8.52
CA VAL A 36 -8.89 -17.07 8.30
C VAL A 36 -7.73 -16.82 9.25
N ASP A 37 -7.19 -17.89 9.80
CA ASP A 37 -5.91 -17.80 10.49
C ASP A 37 -4.85 -17.56 9.42
N ALA A 38 -4.63 -16.27 9.11
CA ALA A 38 -3.68 -15.83 8.10
C ALA A 38 -2.27 -16.28 8.44
N VAL A 39 -1.93 -16.30 9.74
CA VAL A 39 -0.62 -16.75 10.23
C VAL A 39 -0.43 -18.23 9.92
N ALA A 40 -1.39 -19.09 10.28
CA ALA A 40 -1.30 -20.51 10.02
C ALA A 40 -1.17 -20.84 8.51
N GLN A 41 -1.84 -20.08 7.65
CA GLN A 41 -1.71 -20.23 6.20
C GLN A 41 -0.36 -19.76 5.67
N ILE A 42 0.12 -18.59 6.09
CA ILE A 42 1.45 -18.09 5.72
C ILE A 42 2.50 -19.13 6.12
N ASP A 43 2.43 -19.62 7.35
CA ASP A 43 3.31 -20.67 7.86
C ASP A 43 3.24 -21.96 7.03
N GLN A 44 2.04 -22.34 6.57
CA GLN A 44 1.88 -23.48 5.68
C GLN A 44 2.55 -23.26 4.33
N PHE A 45 2.39 -22.09 3.70
CA PHE A 45 3.06 -21.76 2.44
C PHE A 45 4.58 -21.75 2.60
N MET A 46 5.10 -21.20 3.69
CA MET A 46 6.52 -21.20 4.01
C MET A 46 7.07 -22.62 4.17
N ARG A 47 6.41 -23.47 4.96
CA ARG A 47 6.79 -24.89 5.14
C ARG A 47 6.79 -25.67 3.83
N GLN A 48 5.78 -25.45 2.98
CA GLN A 48 5.71 -26.09 1.67
C GLN A 48 6.91 -25.71 0.80
N GLN A 49 7.29 -24.45 0.80
CA GLN A 49 8.40 -24.00 -0.04
C GLN A 49 9.75 -24.44 0.52
N TRP A 50 9.95 -24.40 1.84
CA TRP A 50 11.15 -24.94 2.47
C TRP A 50 11.33 -26.43 2.19
N SER A 51 10.26 -27.22 2.29
CA SER A 51 10.31 -28.66 1.99
C SER A 51 10.71 -28.93 0.53
N LYS A 52 10.14 -28.19 -0.43
CA LYS A 52 10.50 -28.32 -1.86
C LYS A 52 11.96 -27.98 -2.14
N GLN A 53 12.51 -27.02 -1.40
CA GLN A 53 13.88 -26.54 -1.58
C GLN A 53 14.90 -27.27 -0.69
N GLY A 54 14.46 -28.23 0.15
CA GLY A 54 15.33 -28.90 1.11
C GLY A 54 15.93 -27.96 2.17
N ILE A 55 15.23 -26.87 2.49
CA ILE A 55 15.67 -25.87 3.49
C ILE A 55 15.18 -26.29 4.87
N GLU A 56 16.09 -26.40 5.83
CA GLU A 56 15.72 -26.56 7.24
C GLU A 56 15.51 -25.19 7.90
N PRO A 57 14.41 -24.98 8.63
CA PRO A 57 14.17 -23.72 9.35
C PRO A 57 15.21 -23.47 10.44
N ALA A 58 15.55 -22.19 10.65
CA ALA A 58 16.43 -21.80 11.73
C ALA A 58 15.84 -22.17 13.11
N GLN A 59 16.71 -22.53 14.05
CA GLN A 59 16.31 -22.78 15.44
C GLN A 59 15.73 -21.50 16.07
N ARG A 60 14.87 -21.69 17.07
CA ARG A 60 14.29 -20.59 17.84
C ARG A 60 15.41 -19.81 18.54
N CYS A 61 15.42 -18.49 18.38
CA CYS A 61 16.38 -17.62 19.03
C CYS A 61 16.21 -17.58 20.56
N SER A 62 17.29 -17.21 21.25
CA SER A 62 17.28 -16.95 22.69
C SER A 62 16.37 -15.77 23.04
N ASP A 63 15.98 -15.66 24.30
CA ASP A 63 15.15 -14.56 24.78
C ASP A 63 15.83 -13.19 24.65
N THR A 64 17.13 -13.11 24.92
CA THR A 64 17.90 -11.87 24.75
C THR A 64 17.95 -11.41 23.30
N GLU A 65 18.16 -12.33 22.35
CA GLU A 65 18.11 -12.02 20.93
C GLU A 65 16.71 -11.62 20.48
N PHE A 66 15.68 -12.32 20.98
CA PHE A 66 14.29 -12.03 20.67
C PHE A 66 13.92 -10.60 21.06
N VAL A 67 14.18 -10.18 22.31
CA VAL A 67 13.89 -8.82 22.77
C VAL A 67 14.65 -7.79 21.95
N ARG A 68 15.95 -8.00 21.73
CA ARG A 68 16.76 -7.05 20.97
C ARG A 68 16.22 -6.83 19.55
N ARG A 69 15.89 -7.91 18.84
CA ARG A 69 15.34 -7.82 17.47
C ARG A 69 13.98 -7.14 17.48
N LEU A 70 13.10 -7.56 18.38
CA LEU A 70 11.74 -7.01 18.43
C LEU A 70 11.71 -5.52 18.77
N MET A 71 12.57 -5.06 19.69
CA MET A 71 12.68 -3.63 20.00
C MET A 71 13.22 -2.86 18.79
N LEU A 72 14.24 -3.38 18.10
CA LEU A 72 14.75 -2.71 16.90
C LEU A 72 13.70 -2.63 15.79
N ASP A 73 12.98 -3.73 15.56
CA ASP A 73 11.99 -3.84 14.48
C ASP A 73 10.71 -3.04 14.77
N LEU A 74 10.23 -3.04 16.02
CA LEU A 74 8.96 -2.40 16.37
C LEU A 74 9.13 -1.00 16.94
N SER A 75 10.19 -0.72 17.71
CA SER A 75 10.39 0.56 18.39
C SER A 75 11.56 1.38 17.84
N GLY A 76 12.33 0.86 16.88
CA GLY A 76 13.46 1.57 16.29
C GLY A 76 14.65 1.77 17.23
N ARG A 77 14.65 1.12 18.40
CA ARG A 77 15.71 1.26 19.42
C ARG A 77 16.05 -0.07 20.07
N VAL A 78 17.16 -0.08 20.79
CA VAL A 78 17.55 -1.21 21.63
C VAL A 78 16.76 -1.20 22.96
N PRO A 79 16.55 -2.35 23.62
CA PRO A 79 15.94 -2.36 24.95
C PRO A 79 16.82 -1.59 25.94
N THR A 80 16.18 -0.86 26.84
CA THR A 80 16.83 -0.36 28.05
C THR A 80 17.15 -1.53 28.98
N LEU A 81 18.09 -1.34 29.90
CA LEU A 81 18.45 -2.37 30.86
C LEU A 81 17.24 -2.84 31.70
N PRO A 82 16.38 -1.95 32.25
CA PRO A 82 15.20 -2.39 33.00
C PRO A 82 14.16 -3.16 32.17
N GLU A 83 13.95 -2.79 30.90
CA GLU A 83 13.05 -3.52 30.01
C GLU A 83 13.55 -4.94 29.75
N LEU A 84 14.85 -5.09 29.52
CA LEU A 84 15.48 -6.40 29.30
C LEU A 84 15.40 -7.27 30.55
N GLU A 85 15.77 -6.74 31.71
CA GLU A 85 15.72 -7.46 32.99
C GLU A 85 14.30 -7.90 33.32
N SER A 86 13.31 -7.02 33.14
CA SER A 86 11.89 -7.33 33.34
C SER A 86 11.42 -8.48 32.44
N PHE A 87 11.78 -8.46 31.16
CA PHE A 87 11.41 -9.54 30.23
C PHE A 87 12.09 -10.88 30.55
N LEU A 88 13.35 -10.84 30.97
CA LEU A 88 14.10 -12.06 31.32
C LEU A 88 13.59 -12.68 32.63
N ALA A 89 13.13 -11.86 33.57
CA ALA A 89 12.52 -12.32 34.83
C ALA A 89 11.08 -12.81 34.66
N ASP A 90 10.41 -12.52 33.55
CA ASP A 90 9.06 -13.01 33.26
C ASP A 90 9.10 -14.50 32.89
N GLU A 91 8.43 -15.33 33.69
CA GLU A 91 8.31 -16.78 33.49
C GLU A 91 7.01 -17.20 32.80
N ARG A 92 6.14 -16.23 32.45
CA ARG A 92 4.86 -16.56 31.82
C ARG A 92 5.09 -17.19 30.44
N PRO A 93 4.31 -18.24 30.08
CA PRO A 93 4.47 -18.93 28.81
C PRO A 93 4.15 -18.06 27.58
N ASP A 94 3.37 -16.99 27.76
CA ASP A 94 2.96 -16.04 26.72
C ASP A 94 3.80 -14.76 26.70
N LYS A 95 4.88 -14.63 27.48
CA LYS A 95 5.65 -13.38 27.63
C LYS A 95 6.11 -12.74 26.31
N ARG A 96 6.45 -13.55 25.30
CA ARG A 96 6.82 -13.06 23.97
C ARG A 96 5.64 -12.38 23.26
N GLN A 97 4.45 -12.97 23.32
CA GLN A 97 3.23 -12.38 22.77
C GLN A 97 2.90 -11.08 23.49
N ARG A 98 2.97 -11.08 24.82
CA ARG A 98 2.71 -9.88 25.62
C ARG A 98 3.66 -8.73 25.31
N LEU A 99 4.94 -9.02 25.07
CA LEU A 99 5.91 -8.01 24.65
C LEU A 99 5.53 -7.43 23.27
N VAL A 100 5.18 -8.28 22.30
CA VAL A 100 4.71 -7.83 20.98
C VAL A 100 3.48 -6.93 21.10
N ASP A 101 2.45 -7.37 21.84
CA ASP A 101 1.22 -6.62 22.03
C ASP A 101 1.48 -5.27 22.71
N GLY A 102 2.36 -5.25 23.73
CA GLY A 102 2.78 -4.02 24.39
C GLY A 102 3.46 -3.05 23.43
N LEU A 103 4.42 -3.53 22.62
CA LEU A 103 5.13 -2.71 21.66
C LEU A 103 4.22 -2.15 20.57
N LEU A 104 3.31 -2.96 20.02
CA LEU A 104 2.36 -2.52 18.98
C LEU A 104 1.39 -1.42 19.46
N THR A 105 1.23 -1.26 20.78
CA THR A 105 0.43 -0.17 21.38
C THR A 105 1.27 0.99 21.90
N SER A 106 2.59 0.94 21.75
CA SER A 106 3.52 1.94 22.27
C SER A 106 3.62 3.17 21.36
N GLU A 107 4.01 4.29 21.96
CA GLU A 107 4.33 5.50 21.20
C GLU A 107 5.57 5.30 20.31
N ASP A 108 6.58 4.60 20.82
CA ASP A 108 7.79 4.27 20.06
C ASP A 108 7.46 3.55 18.75
N TYR A 109 6.48 2.64 18.78
CA TYR A 109 6.01 1.95 17.57
C TYR A 109 5.39 2.90 16.56
N ALA A 110 4.46 3.75 17.00
CA ALA A 110 3.81 4.70 16.11
C ALA A 110 4.82 5.66 15.48
N GLN A 111 5.78 6.17 16.26
CA GLN A 111 6.83 7.06 15.77
C GLN A 111 7.78 6.34 14.80
N HIS A 112 8.25 5.15 15.17
CA HIS A 112 9.18 4.37 14.35
C HIS A 112 8.57 3.99 13.00
N PHE A 113 7.33 3.50 12.99
CA PHE A 113 6.64 3.14 11.76
C PHE A 113 6.28 4.35 10.91
N THR A 114 6.04 5.51 11.53
CA THR A 114 5.90 6.78 10.79
C THR A 114 7.17 7.12 10.01
N ASP A 115 8.35 6.98 10.62
CA ASP A 115 9.63 7.22 9.94
C ASP A 115 9.89 6.23 8.80
N LEU A 116 9.62 4.94 9.07
CA LEU A 116 9.77 3.88 8.07
C LEU A 116 8.86 4.12 6.87
N PHE A 117 7.57 4.39 7.11
CA PHE A 117 6.60 4.56 6.03
C PHE A 117 6.71 5.91 5.33
N ASP A 118 7.14 6.97 6.00
CA ASP A 118 7.51 8.22 5.32
C ASP A 118 8.64 7.95 4.31
N THR A 119 9.68 7.23 4.74
CA THR A 119 10.80 6.88 3.84
C THR A 119 10.35 5.96 2.72
N LEU A 120 9.52 4.96 3.01
CA LEU A 120 9.05 3.97 2.04
C LEU A 120 8.11 4.59 0.98
N LEU A 121 7.19 5.46 1.40
CA LEU A 121 6.18 6.05 0.52
C LEU A 121 6.65 7.34 -0.16
N MET A 122 7.49 8.13 0.50
CA MET A 122 7.87 9.47 0.06
C MET A 122 9.37 9.61 -0.23
N GLY A 123 10.18 8.59 0.09
CA GLY A 123 11.62 8.65 -0.09
C GLY A 123 12.32 9.59 0.89
N ARG A 124 13.66 9.50 0.90
CA ARG A 124 14.52 10.45 1.63
C ARG A 124 14.55 11.78 0.90
N THR A 125 14.55 12.87 1.65
CA THR A 125 14.44 14.22 1.10
C THR A 125 15.26 15.22 1.91
N THR A 126 15.25 16.49 1.48
CA THR A 126 15.91 17.59 2.20
C THR A 126 15.11 18.00 3.44
N ASP A 127 15.78 18.61 4.43
CA ASP A 127 15.11 19.16 5.62
C ASP A 127 14.00 20.16 5.30
N ALA A 128 14.10 20.86 4.17
CA ALA A 128 13.05 21.77 3.72
C ALA A 128 11.76 21.03 3.34
N ILE A 129 11.87 19.98 2.53
CA ILE A 129 10.72 19.17 2.12
C ILE A 129 10.19 18.35 3.31
N TYR A 130 11.08 17.81 4.15
CA TYR A 130 10.67 17.11 5.37
C TYR A 130 9.82 18.02 6.29
N ARG A 131 10.22 19.28 6.48
CA ARG A 131 9.42 20.25 7.26
C ARG A 131 8.04 20.50 6.64
N GLN A 132 7.93 20.53 5.32
CA GLN A 132 6.62 20.62 4.65
C GLN A 132 5.75 19.40 4.95
N ARG A 133 6.30 18.18 4.88
CA ARG A 133 5.56 16.96 5.26
C ARG A 133 5.02 17.01 6.70
N VAL A 134 5.77 17.62 7.62
CA VAL A 134 5.30 17.85 9.00
C VAL A 134 4.21 18.93 9.02
N GLU A 135 4.46 20.08 8.42
CA GLU A 135 3.56 21.24 8.41
C GLU A 135 2.20 20.93 7.79
N TYR A 136 2.18 20.20 6.68
CA TYR A 136 0.97 19.83 5.95
C TYR A 136 0.34 18.51 6.41
N GLY A 137 0.78 17.97 7.56
CA GLY A 137 0.07 16.91 8.27
C GLY A 137 0.27 15.49 7.71
N TRP A 138 1.17 15.27 6.75
CA TRP A 138 1.51 13.92 6.28
C TRP A 138 2.03 13.04 7.42
N ARG A 139 2.94 13.61 8.23
CA ARG A 139 3.56 12.92 9.36
C ARG A 139 2.55 12.56 10.44
N SER A 140 1.70 13.51 10.82
CA SER A 140 0.65 13.26 11.84
C SER A 140 -0.40 12.27 11.34
N TYR A 141 -0.70 12.28 10.04
CA TYR A 141 -1.55 11.27 9.42
C TYR A 141 -0.94 9.86 9.53
N LEU A 142 0.33 9.67 9.15
CA LEU A 142 1.00 8.38 9.28
C LEU A 142 1.07 7.92 10.75
N GLU A 143 1.35 8.84 11.66
CA GLU A 143 1.42 8.52 13.08
C GLU A 143 0.08 8.04 13.64
N SER A 144 -1.04 8.64 13.21
CA SER A 144 -2.37 8.16 13.59
C SER A 144 -2.70 6.79 12.99
N VAL A 145 -2.24 6.51 11.75
CA VAL A 145 -2.36 5.19 11.11
C VAL A 145 -1.79 4.09 11.99
N PHE A 146 -0.57 4.26 12.47
CA PHE A 146 0.09 3.23 13.29
C PHE A 146 -0.42 3.21 14.72
N ARG A 147 -0.66 4.38 15.34
CA ARG A 147 -1.19 4.48 16.70
C ARG A 147 -2.57 3.80 16.85
N GLU A 148 -3.43 3.95 15.86
CA GLU A 148 -4.79 3.40 15.88
C GLU A 148 -4.89 2.01 15.23
N ASN A 149 -3.77 1.45 14.76
CA ASN A 149 -3.71 0.19 14.01
C ASN A 149 -4.76 0.15 12.88
N ARG A 150 -4.76 1.20 12.06
CA ARG A 150 -5.78 1.40 11.02
C ARG A 150 -5.65 0.35 9.93
N ARG A 151 -6.79 -0.07 9.38
CA ARG A 151 -6.79 -1.13 8.37
C ARG A 151 -6.10 -0.63 7.10
N TRP A 152 -5.15 -1.42 6.58
CA TRP A 152 -4.36 -1.05 5.42
C TRP A 152 -5.21 -0.75 4.17
N ASP A 153 -6.34 -1.46 3.96
CA ASP A 153 -7.24 -1.18 2.83
C ASP A 153 -7.86 0.22 2.89
N GLN A 154 -8.08 0.76 4.10
CA GLN A 154 -8.59 2.11 4.29
C GLN A 154 -7.47 3.14 4.05
N VAL A 155 -6.28 2.89 4.60
CA VAL A 155 -5.10 3.75 4.41
C VAL A 155 -4.72 3.87 2.94
N ALA A 156 -4.73 2.75 2.20
CA ALA A 156 -4.48 2.73 0.78
C ALA A 156 -5.53 3.52 0.00
N ALA A 157 -6.82 3.33 0.31
CA ALA A 157 -7.89 4.09 -0.33
C ALA A 157 -7.76 5.60 -0.07
N GLU A 158 -7.40 6.01 1.15
CA GLU A 158 -7.24 7.41 1.51
C GLU A 158 -6.08 8.09 0.77
N ILE A 159 -4.94 7.40 0.65
CA ILE A 159 -3.77 7.88 -0.08
C ILE A 159 -4.05 7.93 -1.59
N LEU A 160 -4.63 6.87 -2.16
CA LEU A 160 -4.83 6.75 -3.60
C LEU A 160 -5.98 7.61 -4.13
N LEU A 161 -7.06 7.77 -3.36
CA LEU A 161 -8.19 8.60 -3.76
C LEU A 161 -7.97 10.08 -3.43
N ALA A 162 -7.19 10.38 -2.39
CA ALA A 162 -6.90 11.74 -1.92
C ALA A 162 -8.15 12.64 -1.78
N ARG A 163 -9.27 12.04 -1.33
CA ARG A 163 -10.56 12.71 -1.13
C ARG A 163 -10.96 12.61 0.35
N PRO A 164 -10.35 13.41 1.23
CA PRO A 164 -10.66 13.37 2.65
C PRO A 164 -12.10 13.82 2.89
N ASP A 165 -12.86 13.01 3.61
CA ASP A 165 -14.21 13.29 4.10
C ASP A 165 -14.20 13.94 5.51
N ASP A 166 -13.05 13.93 6.19
CA ASP A 166 -12.83 14.61 7.46
C ASP A 166 -11.38 15.11 7.61
N SER A 167 -11.13 15.95 8.63
CA SER A 167 -9.84 16.60 8.83
C SER A 167 -8.68 15.65 9.18
N SER A 168 -8.96 14.48 9.78
CA SER A 168 -7.92 13.53 10.18
C SER A 168 -7.21 12.89 8.99
N LYS A 169 -7.86 12.86 7.82
CA LYS A 169 -7.35 12.26 6.58
C LYS A 169 -6.68 13.27 5.65
N GLN A 170 -6.70 14.56 5.98
CA GLN A 170 -6.16 15.61 5.11
C GLN A 170 -4.68 15.39 4.77
N GLY A 171 -3.89 14.87 5.72
CA GLY A 171 -2.49 14.56 5.50
C GLY A 171 -2.24 13.52 4.40
N ALA A 172 -3.19 12.58 4.17
CA ALA A 172 -3.06 11.54 3.15
C ALA A 172 -2.90 12.09 1.72
N VAL A 173 -3.52 13.26 1.46
CA VAL A 173 -3.47 13.95 0.16
C VAL A 173 -2.03 14.32 -0.22
N TRP A 174 -1.16 14.54 0.78
CA TRP A 174 0.20 15.00 0.56
C TRP A 174 1.03 14.03 -0.29
N PHE A 175 0.72 12.73 -0.25
CA PHE A 175 1.38 11.73 -1.09
C PHE A 175 1.26 12.09 -2.58
N LEU A 176 0.06 12.41 -3.08
CA LEU A 176 -0.11 12.82 -4.47
C LEU A 176 0.40 14.24 -4.70
N TYR A 177 0.18 15.15 -3.74
CA TYR A 177 0.56 16.55 -3.86
C TYR A 177 2.07 16.76 -4.06
N GLU A 178 2.92 16.06 -3.29
CA GLU A 178 4.38 16.20 -3.40
C GLU A 178 4.91 15.80 -4.80
N ARG A 179 4.14 14.99 -5.53
CA ARG A 179 4.47 14.55 -6.90
C ARG A 179 4.05 15.56 -7.96
N ASN A 180 3.36 16.64 -7.58
CA ASN A 180 3.13 17.85 -8.38
C ASN A 180 2.57 17.55 -9.79
N ASP A 181 1.46 16.81 -9.84
CA ASP A 181 0.75 16.41 -11.07
C ASP A 181 1.63 15.69 -12.11
N LYS A 182 2.79 15.15 -11.71
CA LYS A 182 3.61 14.29 -12.56
C LYS A 182 3.00 12.90 -12.55
N HIS A 183 1.98 12.67 -13.37
CA HIS A 183 1.18 11.43 -13.38
C HIS A 183 2.03 10.15 -13.56
N GLN A 184 3.14 10.23 -14.31
CA GLN A 184 4.12 9.14 -14.39
C GLN A 184 4.78 8.86 -13.04
N ALA A 185 5.31 9.89 -12.36
CA ALA A 185 5.91 9.72 -11.04
C ALA A 185 4.90 9.23 -9.98
N ILE A 186 3.62 9.58 -10.12
CA ILE A 186 2.53 9.03 -9.31
C ILE A 186 2.37 7.53 -9.56
N ALA A 187 2.21 7.11 -10.82
CA ALA A 187 2.08 5.70 -11.17
C ALA A 187 3.28 4.86 -10.70
N GLU A 188 4.50 5.37 -10.93
CA GLU A 188 5.76 4.71 -10.57
C GLU A 188 6.00 4.66 -9.06
N SER A 189 5.37 5.54 -8.28
CA SER A 189 5.40 5.46 -6.82
C SER A 189 4.37 4.50 -6.26
N ILE A 190 3.18 4.45 -6.88
CA ILE A 190 2.06 3.65 -6.39
C ILE A 190 2.29 2.17 -6.62
N ALA A 191 2.80 1.81 -7.80
CA ALA A 191 3.00 0.41 -8.17
C ALA A 191 3.86 -0.37 -7.16
N PRO A 192 5.07 0.09 -6.79
CA PRO A 192 5.87 -0.61 -5.78
C PRO A 192 5.26 -0.48 -4.38
N ALA A 193 4.69 0.66 -4.01
CA ALA A 193 4.16 0.90 -2.67
C ALA A 193 2.90 0.07 -2.33
N PHE A 194 2.02 -0.14 -3.31
CA PHE A 194 0.70 -0.76 -3.07
C PHE A 194 0.48 -2.07 -3.82
N PHE A 195 1.15 -2.28 -4.96
CA PHE A 195 1.04 -3.53 -5.72
C PHE A 195 2.28 -4.43 -5.56
N GLY A 196 3.35 -3.92 -4.96
CA GLY A 196 4.60 -4.67 -4.74
C GLY A 196 5.33 -5.00 -6.05
N ILE A 197 5.04 -4.28 -7.13
CA ILE A 197 5.63 -4.49 -8.45
C ILE A 197 6.17 -3.18 -9.01
N HIS A 198 7.33 -3.28 -9.66
CA HIS A 198 7.85 -2.21 -10.50
C HIS A 198 7.24 -2.34 -11.91
N ILE A 199 6.87 -1.21 -12.50
CA ILE A 199 6.18 -1.13 -13.80
C ILE A 199 6.90 -0.22 -14.80
N GLU A 200 8.03 0.36 -14.42
CA GLU A 200 8.78 1.39 -15.15
C GLU A 200 9.24 0.87 -16.53
N CYS A 201 9.69 -0.39 -16.60
CA CYS A 201 10.04 -1.02 -17.87
C CYS A 201 8.85 -1.08 -18.84
N ALA A 202 7.62 -1.12 -18.31
CA ALA A 202 6.41 -1.16 -19.10
C ALA A 202 6.05 0.21 -19.75
N GLN A 203 6.81 1.27 -19.48
CA GLN A 203 6.61 2.57 -20.09
C GLN A 203 6.76 2.52 -21.63
N CYS A 204 7.80 1.84 -22.11
CA CYS A 204 8.19 1.84 -23.54
C CYS A 204 7.82 0.56 -24.29
N HIS A 205 7.68 -0.58 -23.59
CA HIS A 205 7.38 -1.89 -24.16
C HIS A 205 6.69 -2.78 -23.11
N ASP A 206 6.16 -3.94 -23.48
CA ASP A 206 5.70 -4.92 -22.46
C ASP A 206 6.88 -5.40 -21.60
N HIS A 207 6.66 -5.71 -20.32
CA HIS A 207 7.74 -6.09 -19.41
C HIS A 207 8.47 -7.36 -19.88
N MET A 208 9.80 -7.33 -19.94
CA MET A 208 10.61 -8.35 -20.64
C MET A 208 10.65 -9.72 -19.95
N SER A 209 10.42 -9.77 -18.64
CA SER A 209 10.52 -11.01 -17.85
C SER A 209 9.23 -11.36 -17.10
N VAL A 210 8.17 -10.58 -17.27
CA VAL A 210 6.88 -10.78 -16.60
C VAL A 210 5.79 -10.54 -17.62
N ASP A 211 5.32 -11.62 -18.24
CA ASP A 211 4.43 -11.56 -19.40
C ASP A 211 3.09 -10.88 -19.09
N GLU A 212 2.68 -10.86 -17.82
CA GLU A 212 1.45 -10.26 -17.32
C GLU A 212 1.51 -8.73 -17.27
N ILE A 213 2.70 -8.11 -17.25
CA ILE A 213 2.84 -6.65 -17.17
C ILE A 213 2.97 -6.08 -18.58
N LYS A 214 1.85 -5.55 -19.09
CA LYS A 214 1.76 -4.93 -20.42
C LYS A 214 2.03 -3.43 -20.38
N GLN A 215 2.49 -2.86 -21.49
CA GLN A 215 2.64 -1.41 -21.64
C GLN A 215 1.31 -0.68 -21.38
N ALA A 216 0.20 -1.29 -21.76
CA ALA A 216 -1.14 -0.78 -21.48
C ALA A 216 -1.42 -0.61 -19.97
N HIS A 217 -0.83 -1.45 -19.10
CA HIS A 217 -1.00 -1.31 -17.64
C HIS A 217 -0.28 -0.07 -17.11
N TYR A 218 0.93 0.22 -17.61
CA TYR A 218 1.66 1.44 -17.22
C TYR A 218 0.86 2.68 -17.61
N TRP A 219 0.48 2.80 -18.89
CA TRP A 219 -0.24 3.98 -19.35
C TRP A 219 -1.67 4.06 -18.82
N GLY A 220 -2.30 2.92 -18.51
CA GLY A 220 -3.58 2.88 -17.82
C GLY A 220 -3.50 3.47 -16.41
N LEU A 221 -2.45 3.14 -15.65
CA LEU A 221 -2.24 3.72 -14.32
C LEU A 221 -1.90 5.21 -14.39
N VAL A 222 -1.07 5.63 -15.36
CA VAL A 222 -0.79 7.06 -15.58
C VAL A 222 -2.06 7.82 -15.94
N ALA A 223 -2.90 7.28 -16.82
CA ALA A 223 -4.15 7.91 -17.23
C ALA A 223 -5.19 8.00 -16.11
N PHE A 224 -5.18 7.07 -15.15
CA PHE A 224 -6.07 7.12 -13.99
C PHE A 224 -5.85 8.37 -13.12
N PHE A 225 -4.60 8.87 -13.05
CA PHE A 225 -4.24 10.03 -12.24
C PHE A 225 -4.19 11.36 -13.01
N ASN A 226 -4.47 11.34 -14.32
CA ASN A 226 -4.55 12.52 -15.19
C ASN A 226 -5.96 13.15 -15.19
#